data_AF-A0A7C4QY71-F1
#
_entry.id   AF-A0A7C4QY71-F1
#
_cell.length_a   1.000
_cell.length_b   1.000
_cell.length_c   1.000
_cell.angle_alpha   90.00
_cell.angle_beta   90.00
_cell.angle_gamma   90.00
#
_symmetry.space_group_name_H-M   'P 1'
#
loop_
_entity.id
_entity.type
_entity.pdbx_description
1 polymer ?
#
loop_
_entity_poly.entity_id
_entity_poly.type
_entity_poly.pdbx_seq_one_letter_code
_entity_poly.pdbx_strand_id
1 'polypeptide(L)'
;MKRIVLLVAVIALLLAVAILVMFNKKTPAPVAQTKPAPLSAQSPPPPPALPPSVAWAPMDRSLPPYAASGKKPKVLADPDARAALRLVGADWLAETYWVAAINDLTLPAKEREDLIEDLNEEGFANPKRITREDLPLIESRLEIIDRLAPLAIDDVNAAAFKEARKDLVKMREHLTKTLNAPNPDAAPPR
;
A
#
# COMPACT_ATOMS: atom_id res chain seq x y z
N MET A 1 0.12 -33.19 47.66
CA MET A 1 -0.31 -34.15 46.61
C MET A 1 -1.17 -33.49 45.52
N LYS A 2 -2.32 -32.85 45.83
CA LYS A 2 -3.24 -32.28 44.81
C LYS A 2 -2.60 -31.28 43.82
N ARG A 3 -1.65 -30.43 44.26
CA ARG A 3 -0.97 -29.45 43.41
C ARG A 3 0.02 -30.07 42.41
N ILE A 4 0.64 -31.19 42.78
CA ILE A 4 1.59 -31.91 41.91
C ILE A 4 0.81 -32.63 40.79
N VAL A 5 -0.34 -33.24 41.13
CA VAL A 5 -1.23 -33.87 40.16
C VAL A 5 -1.76 -32.86 39.13
N LEU A 6 -2.12 -31.65 39.57
CA LEU A 6 -2.57 -30.58 38.67
C LEU A 6 -1.46 -30.12 37.71
N LEU A 7 -0.23 -29.93 38.21
CA LEU A 7 0.91 -29.51 37.39
C LEU A 7 1.25 -30.55 36.31
N VAL A 8 1.25 -31.83 36.67
CA VAL A 8 1.52 -32.93 35.74
C VAL A 8 0.41 -33.02 34.67
N ALA A 9 -0.85 -32.80 35.04
CA ALA A 9 -1.96 -32.79 34.09
C ALA A 9 -1.86 -31.64 33.07
N VAL A 10 -1.44 -30.44 33.51
CA VAL A 10 -1.24 -29.28 32.61
C VAL A 10 -0.07 -29.52 31.66
N ILE A 11 1.04 -30.06 32.15
CA ILE A 11 2.20 -30.39 31.29
C ILE A 11 1.83 -31.47 30.26
N ALA A 12 1.10 -32.51 30.67
CA ALA A 12 0.63 -33.55 29.76
C ALA A 12 -0.31 -32.99 28.68
N LEU A 13 -1.19 -32.04 29.03
CA LEU A 13 -2.08 -31.38 28.09
C LEU A 13 -1.30 -30.50 27.09
N LEU A 14 -0.32 -29.72 27.56
CA LEU A 14 0.51 -28.89 26.70
C LEU A 14 1.35 -29.74 25.72
N LEU A 15 1.88 -30.87 26.19
CA LEU A 15 2.59 -31.83 25.33
C LEU A 15 1.67 -32.47 24.28
N ALA A 16 0.45 -32.84 24.66
CA ALA A 16 -0.53 -33.40 23.72
C ALA A 16 -0.93 -32.39 22.63
N VAL A 17 -1.10 -31.11 22.99
CA VAL A 17 -1.40 -30.04 22.03
C VAL A 17 -0.21 -29.79 21.09
N ALA A 18 1.03 -29.76 21.61
CA ALA A 18 2.22 -29.59 20.78
C ALA A 18 2.39 -30.75 19.77
N ILE A 19 2.14 -31.99 20.21
CA ILE A 19 2.15 -33.18 19.36
C ILE A 19 1.09 -33.05 18.25
N LEU A 20 -0.14 -32.66 18.59
CA LEU A 20 -1.22 -32.49 17.61
C LEU A 20 -0.91 -31.43 16.53
N VAL A 21 -0.27 -30.32 16.92
CA VAL A 21 0.16 -29.26 15.99
C VAL A 21 1.26 -29.76 15.05
N MET A 22 2.20 -30.58 15.54
CA MET A 22 3.27 -31.14 14.70
C MET A 22 2.76 -32.16 13.66
N PHE A 23 1.70 -32.92 13.96
CA PHE A 23 1.15 -33.92 13.05
C PHE A 23 0.14 -33.37 12.01
N ASN A 24 -0.26 -32.10 12.08
CA ASN A 24 -1.21 -31.51 11.12
C ASN A 24 -0.56 -30.85 9.87
N LYS A 25 0.75 -31.03 9.68
CA LYS A 25 1.41 -30.67 8.41
C LYS A 25 1.10 -31.73 7.36
N LYS A 26 -0.02 -31.59 6.66
CA LYS A 26 -0.29 -32.35 5.43
C LYS A 26 0.85 -32.09 4.45
N THR A 27 1.71 -33.09 4.28
CA THR A 27 2.72 -33.12 3.24
C THR A 27 1.98 -33.20 1.90
N PRO A 28 2.19 -32.27 0.94
CA PRO A 28 1.68 -32.47 -0.40
C PRO A 28 2.30 -33.75 -0.99
N ALA A 29 1.47 -34.56 -1.63
CA ALA A 29 1.89 -35.81 -2.24
C ALA A 29 3.06 -35.60 -3.23
N PRO A 30 3.97 -36.58 -3.37
CA PRO A 30 4.99 -36.53 -4.41
C PRO A 30 4.29 -36.62 -5.77
N VAL A 31 4.29 -35.51 -6.51
CA VAL A 31 3.88 -35.50 -7.91
C VAL A 31 4.88 -36.39 -8.65
N ALA A 32 4.39 -37.50 -9.21
CA ALA A 32 5.19 -38.39 -10.03
C ALA A 32 5.84 -37.60 -11.16
N GLN A 33 7.17 -37.52 -11.15
CA GLN A 33 7.96 -37.03 -12.27
C GLN A 33 7.79 -38.01 -13.42
N THR A 34 6.90 -37.68 -14.35
CA THR A 34 6.94 -38.24 -15.69
C THR A 34 8.23 -37.73 -16.34
N LYS A 35 9.14 -38.66 -16.63
CA LYS A 35 10.35 -38.43 -17.43
C LYS A 35 9.92 -37.68 -18.71
N PRO A 36 10.30 -36.41 -18.91
CA PRO A 36 9.94 -35.72 -20.13
C PRO A 36 10.64 -36.42 -21.30
N ALA A 37 9.86 -36.70 -22.35
CA ALA A 37 10.41 -37.03 -23.66
C ALA A 37 11.43 -35.93 -24.06
N PRO A 38 12.47 -36.24 -24.86
CA PRO A 38 13.34 -35.20 -25.39
C PRO A 38 12.50 -34.24 -26.22
N LEU A 39 12.14 -33.11 -25.61
CA LEU A 39 11.60 -31.95 -26.30
C LEU A 39 12.69 -31.52 -27.27
N SER A 40 12.41 -31.66 -28.57
CA SER A 40 13.05 -30.84 -29.60
C SER A 40 13.17 -29.43 -29.03
N ALA A 41 14.38 -28.89 -29.01
CA ALA A 41 14.65 -27.52 -28.60
C ALA A 41 13.93 -26.56 -29.56
N GLN A 42 12.65 -26.33 -29.31
CA GLN A 42 11.97 -25.16 -29.80
C GLN A 42 12.56 -24.01 -28.99
N SER A 43 13.19 -23.07 -29.67
CA SER A 43 13.58 -21.80 -29.08
C SER A 43 12.38 -21.26 -28.29
N PRO A 44 12.59 -20.71 -27.08
CA PRO A 44 11.50 -20.06 -26.36
C PRO A 44 10.83 -19.06 -27.33
N PRO A 45 9.50 -18.95 -27.32
CA PRO A 45 8.84 -17.90 -28.07
C PRO A 45 9.50 -16.58 -27.67
N PRO A 46 9.76 -15.66 -28.62
CA PRO A 46 10.25 -14.35 -28.26
C PRO A 46 9.33 -13.77 -27.18
N PRO A 47 9.89 -13.06 -26.18
CA PRO A 47 9.07 -12.39 -25.19
C PRO A 47 7.98 -11.59 -25.92
N PRO A 48 6.76 -11.49 -25.35
CA PRO A 48 5.74 -10.63 -25.91
C PRO A 48 6.38 -9.29 -26.23
N ALA A 49 6.22 -8.83 -27.48
CA ALA A 49 6.69 -7.49 -27.82
C ALA A 49 6.12 -6.55 -26.75
N LEU A 50 7.01 -5.82 -26.08
CA LEU A 50 6.58 -4.74 -25.20
C LEU A 50 5.55 -3.93 -25.99
N PRO A 51 4.40 -3.56 -25.39
CA PRO A 51 3.49 -2.63 -26.06
C PRO A 51 4.35 -1.47 -26.56
N PRO A 52 4.08 -0.94 -27.77
CA PRO A 52 4.81 0.20 -28.28
C PRO A 52 4.88 1.20 -27.14
N SER A 53 6.11 1.57 -26.74
CA SER A 53 6.37 2.59 -25.74
C SER A 53 5.35 3.66 -26.00
N VAL A 54 4.35 3.77 -25.12
CA VAL A 54 3.37 4.84 -25.23
C VAL A 54 4.25 6.03 -24.96
N ALA A 55 4.75 6.62 -26.04
CA ALA A 55 5.38 7.91 -26.02
C ALA A 55 4.37 8.72 -25.26
N TRP A 56 4.71 9.03 -24.01
CA TRP A 56 3.91 9.86 -23.15
C TRP A 56 3.67 11.09 -23.99
N ALA A 57 2.47 11.17 -24.60
CA ALA A 57 2.07 12.36 -25.29
C ALA A 57 2.34 13.46 -24.28
N PRO A 58 2.96 14.59 -24.67
CA PRO A 58 3.19 15.68 -23.73
C PRO A 58 1.82 16.01 -23.17
N MET A 59 1.53 15.51 -21.96
CA MET A 59 0.37 15.93 -21.21
C MET A 59 0.60 17.42 -21.11
N ASP A 60 -0.29 18.18 -21.74
CA ASP A 60 -0.36 19.61 -21.59
C ASP A 60 -0.34 19.88 -20.09
N ARG A 61 0.85 20.26 -19.59
CA ARG A 61 1.19 20.45 -18.17
C ARG A 61 0.56 21.72 -17.64
N SER A 62 -0.64 22.03 -18.09
CA SER A 62 -1.52 23.01 -17.49
C SER A 62 -2.17 22.41 -16.23
N LEU A 63 -1.35 21.84 -15.35
CA LEU A 63 -1.75 21.68 -13.95
C LEU A 63 -1.95 23.11 -13.41
N PRO A 64 -3.07 23.41 -12.75
CA PRO A 64 -3.25 24.71 -12.14
C PRO A 64 -2.06 24.99 -11.20
N PRO A 65 -1.54 26.24 -11.16
CA PRO A 65 -0.44 26.57 -10.26
C PRO A 65 -0.88 26.28 -8.83
N TYR A 66 -0.30 25.23 -8.24
CA TYR A 66 -0.60 24.87 -6.87
C TYR A 66 -0.12 26.00 -5.98
N ALA A 67 -1.04 26.55 -5.17
CA ALA A 67 -0.71 27.55 -4.18
C ALA A 67 0.37 26.95 -3.27
N ALA A 68 1.60 27.45 -3.43
CA ALA A 68 2.75 26.98 -2.68
C ALA A 68 2.42 27.04 -1.18
N SER A 69 2.30 25.88 -0.55
CA SER A 69 2.52 25.77 0.88
C SER A 69 3.86 26.46 1.15
N GLY A 70 3.89 27.47 2.03
CA GLY A 70 5.03 28.39 2.24
C GLY A 70 6.35 27.77 2.75
N LYS A 71 6.59 26.48 2.48
CA LYS A 71 7.88 25.80 2.61
C LYS A 71 8.80 26.29 1.49
N LYS A 72 10.06 26.58 1.83
CA LYS A 72 11.11 26.92 0.85
C LYS A 72 11.23 25.80 -0.20
N PRO A 73 11.61 26.10 -1.46
CA PRO A 73 11.78 25.07 -2.49
C PRO A 73 12.80 24.03 -2.01
N LYS A 74 12.35 22.79 -1.81
CA LYS A 74 13.22 21.65 -1.54
C LYS A 74 13.79 21.19 -2.88
N VAL A 75 15.11 21.06 -2.99
CA VAL A 75 15.72 20.39 -4.15
C VAL A 75 15.43 18.90 -3.97
N LEU A 76 14.63 18.33 -4.86
CA LEU A 76 14.27 16.92 -4.87
C LEU A 76 15.34 16.13 -5.64
N ALA A 77 15.74 14.98 -5.10
CA ALA A 77 16.63 14.05 -5.79
C ALA A 77 15.89 13.35 -6.93
N ASP A 78 14.62 13.02 -6.74
CA ASP A 78 13.73 12.46 -7.76
C ASP A 78 12.45 13.31 -7.92
N PRO A 79 12.45 14.30 -8.84
CA PRO A 79 11.26 15.10 -9.11
C PRO A 79 10.12 14.28 -9.75
N ASP A 80 10.42 13.19 -10.45
CA ASP A 80 9.42 12.34 -11.10
C ASP A 80 8.68 11.48 -10.07
N ALA A 81 9.34 11.06 -8.99
CA ALA A 81 8.68 10.41 -7.85
C ALA A 81 7.61 11.33 -7.22
N ARG A 82 7.90 12.63 -7.14
CA ARG A 82 6.93 13.62 -6.64
C ARG A 82 5.77 13.83 -7.61
N ALA A 83 6.01 13.76 -8.91
CA ALA A 83 4.94 13.80 -9.90
C ALA A 83 4.05 12.55 -9.82
N ALA A 84 4.66 11.37 -9.69
CA ALA A 84 3.98 10.08 -9.56
C ALA A 84 3.10 10.01 -8.32
N LEU A 85 3.56 10.53 -7.17
CA LEU A 85 2.81 10.56 -5.90
C LEU A 85 1.36 11.06 -6.07
N ARG A 86 1.13 12.08 -6.91
CA ARG A 86 -0.21 12.65 -7.14
C ARG A 86 -1.21 11.68 -7.74
N LEU A 87 -0.72 10.64 -8.40
CA LEU A 87 -1.52 9.65 -9.11
C LEU A 87 -1.51 8.29 -8.40
N VAL A 88 -0.78 8.13 -7.29
CA VAL A 88 -0.78 6.88 -6.50
C VAL A 88 -2.20 6.57 -6.02
N GLY A 89 -2.68 5.36 -6.33
CA GLY A 89 -4.06 4.91 -6.08
C GLY A 89 -5.06 5.23 -7.20
N ALA A 90 -4.68 6.04 -8.18
CA ALA A 90 -5.49 6.32 -9.37
C ALA A 90 -4.86 5.76 -10.66
N ASP A 91 -3.52 5.68 -10.72
CA ASP A 91 -2.75 5.19 -11.86
C ASP A 91 -1.71 4.15 -11.40
N TRP A 92 -1.75 2.97 -12.02
CA TRP A 92 -0.89 1.84 -11.64
C TRP A 92 0.58 2.04 -12.03
N LEU A 93 0.88 2.79 -13.09
CA LEU A 93 2.26 3.12 -13.48
C LEU A 93 2.86 4.09 -12.49
N ALA A 94 2.09 5.09 -12.06
CA ALA A 94 2.51 6.04 -11.05
C ALA A 94 2.76 5.36 -9.70
N GLU A 95 1.86 4.45 -9.29
CA GLU A 95 2.07 3.61 -8.12
C GLU A 95 3.35 2.78 -8.25
N THR A 96 3.58 2.12 -9.38
CA THR A 96 4.79 1.32 -9.60
C THR A 96 6.07 2.16 -9.47
N TYR A 97 6.09 3.34 -10.09
CA TYR A 97 7.23 4.25 -9.99
C TYR A 97 7.45 4.71 -8.55
N TRP A 98 6.38 5.14 -7.88
CA TRP A 98 6.44 5.60 -6.49
C TRP A 98 6.92 4.48 -5.56
N VAL A 99 6.45 3.24 -5.72
CA VAL A 99 6.92 2.07 -4.95
C VAL A 99 8.42 1.84 -5.16
N ALA A 100 8.92 1.97 -6.39
CA ALA A 100 10.36 1.87 -6.65
C ALA A 100 11.14 2.97 -5.94
N ALA A 101 10.68 4.23 -6.03
CA ALA A 101 11.34 5.38 -5.43
C ALA A 101 11.40 5.28 -3.89
N ILE A 102 10.29 4.91 -3.23
CA ILE A 102 10.29 4.76 -1.77
C ILE A 102 11.15 3.59 -1.29
N ASN A 103 11.61 2.69 -2.15
CA ASN A 103 12.53 1.60 -1.79
C ASN A 103 13.95 1.83 -2.31
N ASP A 104 14.23 2.97 -2.92
CA ASP A 104 15.55 3.33 -3.41
C ASP A 104 16.39 3.97 -2.29
N LEU A 105 17.30 3.19 -1.71
CA LEU A 105 18.21 3.66 -0.66
C LEU A 105 19.24 4.69 -1.15
N THR A 106 19.34 4.96 -2.45
CA THR A 106 20.15 6.05 -2.98
C THR A 106 19.46 7.41 -2.82
N LEU A 107 18.14 7.43 -2.65
CA LEU A 107 17.42 8.65 -2.30
C LEU A 107 17.67 9.04 -0.83
N PRO A 108 17.60 10.33 -0.48
CA PRO A 108 17.64 10.74 0.92
C PRO A 108 16.51 10.10 1.72
N ALA A 109 16.78 9.62 2.94
CA ALA A 109 15.76 9.03 3.81
C ALA A 109 14.55 9.95 4.01
N LYS A 110 14.81 11.26 4.21
CA LYS A 110 13.75 12.26 4.33
C LYS A 110 12.91 12.43 3.06
N GLU A 111 13.46 12.15 1.88
CA GLU A 111 12.69 12.21 0.64
C GLU A 111 11.75 11.03 0.51
N ARG A 112 12.20 9.81 0.85
CA ARG A 112 11.33 8.63 0.90
C ARG A 112 10.22 8.77 1.94
N GLU A 113 10.58 9.29 3.12
CA GLU A 113 9.62 9.63 4.18
C GLU A 113 8.54 10.59 3.67
N ASP A 114 8.94 11.73 3.07
CA ASP A 114 8.00 12.72 2.52
C ASP A 114 7.13 12.13 1.40
N LEU A 115 7.68 11.26 0.54
CA LEU A 115 6.91 10.58 -0.51
C LEU A 115 5.82 9.67 0.06
N ILE A 116 6.03 9.08 1.24
CA ILE A 116 5.05 8.22 1.91
C ILE A 116 4.05 9.05 2.70
N GLU A 117 4.52 9.99 3.52
CA GLU A 117 3.66 10.80 4.39
C GLU A 117 2.69 11.64 3.57
N ASP A 118 3.15 12.26 2.47
CA ASP A 118 2.33 13.17 1.66
C ASP A 118 1.25 12.45 0.81
N LEU A 119 1.06 11.13 0.95
CA LEU A 119 -0.09 10.41 0.39
C LEU A 119 -1.44 10.92 0.89
N ASN A 120 -1.48 11.63 2.02
CA ASN A 120 -2.69 12.30 2.53
C ASN A 120 -2.83 13.75 2.01
N GLU A 121 -1.80 14.31 1.36
CA GLU A 121 -1.78 15.70 0.89
C GLU A 121 -1.84 15.81 -0.64
N GLU A 122 -1.16 14.95 -1.39
CA GLU A 122 -1.02 15.09 -2.85
C GLU A 122 -2.12 14.36 -3.63
N GLY A 123 -2.48 14.86 -4.81
CA GLY A 123 -3.48 14.22 -5.69
C GLY A 123 -4.95 14.55 -5.36
N PHE A 124 -5.23 15.19 -4.23
CA PHE A 124 -6.56 15.74 -3.93
C PHE A 124 -6.71 17.14 -4.55
N ALA A 125 -7.92 17.46 -5.03
CA ALA A 125 -8.21 18.79 -5.57
C ALA A 125 -8.08 19.90 -4.52
N ASN A 126 -8.46 19.60 -3.26
CA ASN A 126 -8.26 20.48 -2.11
C ASN A 126 -8.01 19.66 -0.84
N PRO A 127 -6.74 19.43 -0.45
CA PRO A 127 -6.40 18.59 0.70
C PRO A 127 -6.94 19.12 2.04
N LYS A 128 -7.23 20.42 2.12
CA LYS A 128 -7.81 21.05 3.31
C LYS A 128 -9.34 20.95 3.36
N ARG A 129 -9.97 20.51 2.28
CA ARG A 129 -11.42 20.37 2.11
C ARG A 129 -11.72 19.10 1.33
N ILE A 130 -11.44 17.98 1.96
CA ILE A 130 -11.74 16.65 1.43
C ILE A 130 -13.25 16.47 1.31
N THR A 131 -13.71 15.96 0.18
CA THR A 131 -15.13 15.74 -0.12
C THR A 131 -15.44 14.26 -0.32
N ARG A 132 -16.71 13.92 -0.58
CA ARG A 132 -17.15 12.54 -0.83
C ARG A 132 -16.43 11.93 -2.04
N GLU A 133 -16.15 12.76 -3.04
CA GLU A 133 -15.51 12.37 -4.29
C GLU A 133 -14.05 11.89 -4.08
N ASP A 134 -13.41 12.31 -2.98
CA ASP A 134 -12.05 11.89 -2.62
C ASP A 134 -12.01 10.52 -1.94
N LEU A 135 -13.16 9.99 -1.48
CA LEU A 135 -13.22 8.74 -0.71
C LEU A 135 -12.59 7.54 -1.44
N PRO A 136 -12.85 7.29 -2.74
CA PRO A 136 -12.23 6.17 -3.46
C PRO A 136 -10.70 6.24 -3.49
N LEU A 137 -10.12 7.45 -3.63
CA LEU A 137 -8.67 7.64 -3.61
C LEU A 137 -8.09 7.35 -2.21
N ILE A 138 -8.76 7.80 -1.16
CA ILE A 138 -8.38 7.51 0.23
C ILE A 138 -8.39 6.01 0.50
N GLU A 139 -9.44 5.31 0.07
CA GLU A 139 -9.57 3.86 0.26
C GLU A 139 -8.50 3.09 -0.51
N SER A 140 -8.24 3.45 -1.77
CA SER A 140 -7.17 2.86 -2.57
C SER A 140 -5.80 3.03 -1.90
N ARG A 141 -5.48 4.24 -1.41
CA ARG A 141 -4.21 4.50 -0.72
C ARG A 141 -4.09 3.75 0.60
N LEU A 142 -5.18 3.59 1.35
CA LEU A 142 -5.18 2.74 2.55
C LEU A 142 -4.85 1.28 2.21
N GLU A 143 -5.40 0.74 1.12
CA GLU A 143 -5.08 -0.63 0.66
C GLU A 143 -3.61 -0.76 0.26
N ILE A 144 -3.06 0.21 -0.48
CA ILE A 144 -1.65 0.24 -0.86
C ILE A 144 -0.77 0.24 0.40
N ILE A 145 -1.07 1.09 1.38
CA ILE A 145 -0.31 1.14 2.62
C ILE A 145 -0.43 -0.16 3.41
N ASP A 146 -1.63 -0.73 3.54
CA ASP A 146 -1.84 -2.00 4.27
C ASP A 146 -1.07 -3.17 3.63
N ARG A 147 -0.89 -3.14 2.31
CA ARG A 147 -0.09 -4.12 1.56
C ARG A 147 1.42 -3.91 1.72
N LEU A 148 1.88 -2.65 1.71
CA LEU A 148 3.32 -2.33 1.65
C LEU A 148 3.97 -2.09 3.02
N ALA A 149 3.23 -1.61 4.02
CA ALA A 149 3.78 -1.30 5.33
C ALA A 149 4.49 -2.50 6.01
N PRO A 150 3.98 -3.75 5.93
CA PRO A 150 4.69 -4.92 6.46
C PRO A 150 6.00 -5.24 5.74
N LEU A 151 6.22 -4.65 4.56
CA LEU A 151 7.37 -4.87 3.68
C LEU A 151 8.32 -3.66 3.65
N ALA A 152 8.14 -2.70 4.57
CA ALA A 152 9.01 -1.52 4.64
C ALA A 152 10.49 -1.92 4.76
N ILE A 153 11.33 -1.30 3.92
CA ILE A 153 12.77 -1.63 3.83
C ILE A 153 13.57 -1.17 5.05
N ASP A 154 13.10 -0.13 5.73
CA ASP A 154 13.73 0.46 6.92
C ASP A 154 12.70 1.06 7.89
N ASP A 155 13.16 1.45 9.07
CA ASP A 155 12.32 2.03 10.12
C ASP A 155 11.72 3.39 9.72
N VAL A 156 12.39 4.13 8.82
CA VAL A 156 11.92 5.43 8.34
C VAL A 156 10.66 5.23 7.50
N ASN A 157 10.70 4.32 6.53
CA ASN A 157 9.53 3.96 5.75
C ASN A 157 8.43 3.36 6.62
N ALA A 158 8.77 2.49 7.58
CA ALA A 158 7.78 1.89 8.47
C ALA A 158 7.04 2.94 9.30
N ALA A 159 7.76 3.93 9.83
CA ALA A 159 7.18 5.06 10.56
C ALA A 159 6.31 5.94 9.64
N ALA A 160 6.81 6.27 8.45
CA ALA A 160 6.10 7.08 7.47
C ALA A 160 4.78 6.41 7.03
N PHE A 161 4.79 5.10 6.76
CA PHE A 161 3.58 4.34 6.43
C PHE A 161 2.54 4.39 7.56
N LYS A 162 2.98 4.27 8.82
CA LYS A 162 2.10 4.36 9.99
C LYS A 162 1.46 5.75 10.10
N GLU A 163 2.22 6.81 9.87
CA GLU A 163 1.75 8.20 9.90
C GLU A 163 0.75 8.47 8.77
N ALA A 164 1.11 8.14 7.51
CA ALA A 164 0.24 8.28 6.35
C ALA A 164 -1.09 7.54 6.53
N ARG A 165 -1.03 6.28 7.02
CA ARG A 165 -2.22 5.47 7.31
C ARG A 165 -3.11 6.14 8.35
N LYS A 166 -2.52 6.61 9.46
CA LYS A 166 -3.25 7.28 10.54
C LYS A 166 -4.03 8.48 10.00
N ASP A 167 -3.42 9.29 9.15
CA ASP A 167 -4.07 10.49 8.64
C ASP A 167 -5.13 10.20 7.57
N LEU A 168 -4.89 9.24 6.67
CA LEU A 168 -5.92 8.77 5.72
C LEU A 168 -7.13 8.16 6.43
N VAL A 169 -6.93 7.40 7.52
CA VAL A 169 -8.03 6.88 8.34
C VAL A 169 -8.85 8.03 8.94
N LYS A 170 -8.21 9.07 9.48
CA LYS A 170 -8.92 10.25 9.99
C LYS A 170 -9.73 10.96 8.89
N MET A 171 -9.16 11.10 7.69
CA MET A 171 -9.88 11.71 6.55
C MET A 171 -11.12 10.89 6.19
N ARG A 172 -10.99 9.56 6.09
CA ARG A 172 -12.12 8.65 5.84
C ARG A 172 -13.19 8.74 6.92
N GLU A 173 -12.80 8.77 8.19
CA GLU A 173 -13.72 8.90 9.33
C GLU A 173 -14.45 10.24 9.31
N HIS A 174 -13.73 11.33 9.02
CA HIS A 174 -14.31 12.66 8.88
C HIS A 174 -15.37 12.70 7.77
N LEU A 175 -15.08 12.11 6.62
CA LEU A 175 -16.04 11.97 5.53
C LEU A 175 -17.25 11.16 5.96
N THR A 176 -17.04 9.95 6.49
CA THR A 176 -18.14 9.06 6.91
C THR A 176 -19.07 9.75 7.92
N LYS A 177 -18.51 10.50 8.87
CA LYS A 177 -19.29 11.30 9.83
C LYS A 177 -20.11 12.39 9.13
N THR A 178 -19.50 13.13 8.20
CA THR A 178 -20.17 14.20 7.45
C THR A 178 -21.27 13.65 6.54
N LEU A 179 -21.07 12.48 5.93
CA LEU A 179 -22.06 11.85 5.04
C LEU A 179 -23.28 11.29 5.79
N ASN A 180 -23.09 10.88 7.05
CA ASN A 180 -24.15 10.34 7.90
C ASN A 180 -24.82 11.39 8.77
N ALA A 181 -24.33 12.63 8.78
CA ALA A 181 -24.99 13.72 9.47
C ALA A 181 -26.36 13.98 8.80
N PRO A 182 -27.44 14.14 9.57
CA PRO A 182 -28.72 14.58 9.02
C PRO A 182 -28.50 15.86 8.22
N ASN A 183 -29.04 15.93 7.00
CA ASN A 183 -28.97 17.16 6.22
C ASN A 183 -29.61 18.29 7.05
N PRO A 184 -28.84 19.31 7.50
CA PRO A 184 -29.39 20.38 8.32
C PRO A 184 -30.43 21.21 7.56
N ASP A 185 -30.43 21.13 6.23
CA ASP A 185 -31.37 21.80 5.33
C ASP A 185 -32.56 20.92 4.90
N ALA A 186 -32.63 19.66 5.37
CA ALA A 186 -33.84 18.86 5.18
C ALA A 186 -34.95 19.46 6.06
N ALA A 187 -35.79 20.28 5.44
CA ALA A 187 -36.99 20.81 6.08
C ALA A 187 -37.77 19.66 6.75
N PRO A 188 -38.28 19.86 7.98
CA PRO A 188 -39.05 18.83 8.66
C PRO A 188 -40.24 18.41 7.78
N PRO A 189 -40.60 17.10 7.77
CA PRO A 189 -41.79 16.66 7.06
C PRO A 189 -43.00 17.45 7.56
N ARG A 190 -43.77 18.01 6.61
CA ARG A 190 -45.01 18.73 6.88
C ARG A 190 -46.12 17.81 7.34
#